data_AF-A0A9X8EAX9-F1
#
_entry.id   AF-A0A9X8EAX9-F1
#
_cell.length_a   1.000
_cell.length_b   1.000
_cell.length_c   1.000
_cell.angle_alpha   90.00
_cell.angle_beta   90.00
_cell.angle_gamma   90.00
#
_symmetry.space_group_name_H-M   'P 1'
#
loop_
_entity.id
_entity.type
_entity.pdbx_description
1 polymer ?
#
loop_
_entity_poly.entity_id
_entity_poly.type
_entity_poly.pdbx_seq_one_letter_code
_entity_poly.pdbx_strand_id
1 'polypeptide(L)'
;MARDMDLIRAALNESVVNYYGVSYGSTLGATYASMYPNRVGRFVIDSVLDPTLYTGPPSNLLAKSTVDADETFDGFVDACEKAGPLKCPLAYTAQVGKRARAFLAGMVESPLLVPAGDDFSVLTAADVRANILNTLYRPGQWLGLAHRLHSLMEGTYEASPVDEVCPLTDSSYLGMGMEFSIYIGNDGDSERAQDWHGALREAKRKSPLFGMQFASYAPPARYWKVRSNTSK
;
A
#
# COMPACT_ATOMS: atom_id res chain seq x y z
N MET A 1 18.43 -11.34 -4.23
CA MET A 1 18.30 -10.01 -4.86
C MET A 1 19.62 -9.27 -5.01
N ALA A 2 20.27 -8.76 -3.95
CA ALA A 2 21.51 -7.97 -4.12
C ALA A 2 22.66 -8.76 -4.78
N ARG A 3 22.80 -10.05 -4.45
CA ARG A 3 23.75 -10.95 -5.14
C ARG A 3 23.39 -11.13 -6.62
N ASP A 4 22.11 -11.24 -6.93
CA ASP A 4 21.63 -11.40 -8.32
C ASP A 4 21.86 -10.13 -9.13
N MET A 5 21.70 -8.94 -8.54
CA MET A 5 22.10 -7.68 -9.18
C MET A 5 23.58 -7.68 -9.57
N ASP A 6 24.46 -8.26 -8.75
CA ASP A 6 25.89 -8.36 -9.06
C ASP A 6 26.18 -9.38 -10.18
N LEU A 7 25.43 -10.49 -10.21
CA LEU A 7 25.49 -11.45 -11.31
C LEU A 7 25.01 -10.83 -12.62
N ILE A 8 23.92 -10.05 -12.60
CA ILE A 8 23.42 -9.31 -13.77
C ILE A 8 24.47 -8.31 -14.26
N ARG A 9 25.06 -7.51 -13.35
CA ARG A 9 26.18 -6.61 -13.68
C ARG A 9 27.30 -7.35 -14.41
N ALA A 10 27.72 -8.50 -13.86
CA ALA A 10 28.79 -9.31 -14.45
C ALA A 10 28.40 -9.88 -15.82
N ALA A 11 27.17 -10.39 -15.97
CA ALA A 11 26.65 -10.93 -17.23
C ALA A 11 26.52 -9.87 -18.33
N LEU A 12 26.23 -8.62 -17.95
CA LEU A 12 26.22 -7.46 -18.85
C LEU A 12 27.62 -6.89 -19.12
N ASN A 13 28.67 -7.48 -18.53
CA ASN A 13 30.06 -7.03 -18.63
C ASN A 13 30.28 -5.58 -18.16
N GLU A 14 29.47 -5.14 -17.18
CA GLU A 14 29.56 -3.80 -16.58
C GLU A 14 30.51 -3.81 -15.39
N SER A 15 31.31 -2.76 -15.22
CA SER A 15 32.23 -2.64 -14.07
C SER A 15 31.51 -2.26 -12.77
N VAL A 16 30.41 -1.51 -12.89
CA VAL A 16 29.61 -0.99 -11.78
C VAL A 16 28.12 -1.09 -12.10
N VAL A 17 27.26 -1.04 -11.08
CA VAL A 17 25.82 -0.86 -11.27
C VAL A 17 25.48 0.63 -11.24
N ASN A 18 24.62 1.08 -12.15
CA ASN A 18 23.89 2.34 -11.98
C ASN A 18 22.44 1.97 -11.63
N TYR A 19 21.87 2.59 -10.59
CA TYR A 19 20.64 2.11 -9.96
C TYR A 19 19.71 3.27 -9.61
N TYR A 20 18.42 3.12 -9.93
CA TYR A 20 17.35 3.93 -9.36
C TYR A 20 16.44 3.01 -8.55
N GLY A 21 16.43 3.18 -7.23
CA GLY A 21 15.65 2.38 -6.30
C GLY A 21 14.55 3.20 -5.65
N VAL A 22 13.31 2.75 -5.83
CA VAL A 22 12.11 3.35 -5.21
C VAL A 22 11.47 2.33 -4.29
N SER A 23 10.91 2.77 -3.16
CA SER A 23 10.17 1.91 -2.23
C SER A 23 11.04 0.76 -1.73
N TYR A 24 10.65 -0.51 -1.86
CA TYR A 24 11.50 -1.66 -1.51
C TYR A 24 12.89 -1.61 -2.18
N GLY A 25 12.96 -1.03 -3.39
CA GLY A 25 14.22 -0.79 -4.08
C GLY A 25 15.22 0.04 -3.27
N SER A 26 14.76 0.85 -2.31
CA SER A 26 15.66 1.60 -1.45
C SER A 26 16.51 0.69 -0.55
N THR A 27 15.87 -0.29 0.08
CA THR A 27 16.54 -1.29 0.93
C THR A 27 17.45 -2.17 0.09
N LEU A 28 16.98 -2.58 -1.10
CA LEU A 28 17.79 -3.39 -2.01
C LEU A 28 19.04 -2.65 -2.50
N GLY A 29 18.90 -1.38 -2.88
CA GLY A 29 20.01 -0.52 -3.29
C GLY A 29 21.02 -0.30 -2.17
N ALA A 30 20.55 0.02 -0.96
CA ALA A 30 21.40 0.18 0.22
C ALA A 30 22.15 -1.13 0.57
N THR A 31 21.45 -2.27 0.47
CA THR A 31 22.04 -3.60 0.68
C THR A 31 23.12 -3.91 -0.36
N TYR A 32 22.85 -3.65 -1.64
CA TYR A 32 23.83 -3.83 -2.71
C TYR A 32 25.07 -2.97 -2.49
N ALA A 33 24.90 -1.68 -2.19
CA ALA A 33 26.00 -0.77 -1.94
C ALA A 33 26.85 -1.19 -0.73
N SER A 34 26.22 -1.78 0.29
CA SER A 34 26.93 -2.30 1.48
C SER A 34 27.72 -3.58 1.19
N MET A 35 27.17 -4.48 0.36
CA MET A 35 27.81 -5.75 0.01
C MET A 35 28.92 -5.60 -1.06
N TYR A 36 28.75 -4.66 -1.99
CA TYR A 36 29.63 -4.47 -3.15
C TYR A 36 30.06 -3.01 -3.33
N PRO A 37 30.69 -2.37 -2.33
CA PRO A 37 30.96 -0.93 -2.35
C PRO A 37 31.80 -0.48 -3.55
N ASN A 38 32.71 -1.33 -4.03
CA ASN A 38 33.57 -1.06 -5.19
C ASN A 38 32.88 -1.27 -6.55
N ARG A 39 31.60 -1.65 -6.56
CA ARG A 39 30.80 -1.93 -7.77
C ARG A 39 29.57 -1.01 -7.88
N VAL A 40 29.58 0.10 -7.14
CA VAL A 40 28.54 1.12 -7.13
C VAL A 40 28.94 2.26 -8.07
N GLY A 41 28.07 2.56 -9.04
CA GLY A 41 28.17 3.72 -9.93
C GLY A 41 27.25 4.85 -9.43
N ARG A 42 26.31 5.27 -10.27
CA ARG A 42 25.33 6.30 -9.93
C ARG A 42 24.09 5.67 -9.30
N PHE A 43 23.88 5.93 -8.02
CA PHE A 43 22.72 5.45 -7.28
C PHE A 43 21.80 6.63 -6.95
N VAL A 44 20.53 6.49 -7.28
CA VAL A 44 19.44 7.34 -6.79
C VAL A 44 18.52 6.45 -5.98
N ILE A 45 18.28 6.84 -4.73
CA ILE A 45 17.45 6.09 -3.78
C ILE A 45 16.34 7.04 -3.33
N ASP A 46 15.10 6.65 -3.55
CA ASP A 46 13.91 7.48 -3.36
C ASP A 46 12.85 6.72 -2.54
N SER A 47 12.05 7.45 -1.76
CA SER A 47 11.02 6.90 -0.87
C SER A 47 11.59 5.85 0.09
N VAL A 48 12.60 6.28 0.86
CA VAL A 48 13.50 5.42 1.64
C VAL A 48 12.79 4.74 2.80
N LEU A 49 12.76 3.41 2.79
CA LEU A 49 12.35 2.60 3.94
C LEU A 49 13.38 2.72 5.08
N ASP A 50 12.91 2.89 6.32
CA ASP A 50 13.76 2.77 7.51
C ASP A 50 14.26 1.32 7.63
N PRO A 51 15.57 1.07 7.47
CA PRO A 51 16.12 -0.28 7.48
C PRO A 51 15.93 -0.97 8.84
N THR A 52 15.94 -0.22 9.95
CA THR A 52 15.77 -0.78 11.30
C THR A 52 14.33 -1.23 11.51
N LEU A 53 13.37 -0.46 11.02
CA LEU A 53 11.96 -0.82 11.06
C LEU A 53 11.68 -2.03 10.15
N TYR A 54 12.27 -2.01 8.95
CA TYR A 54 12.04 -3.01 7.91
C TYR A 54 12.62 -4.38 8.24
N THR A 55 13.87 -4.44 8.71
CA THR A 55 14.52 -5.71 9.10
C THR A 55 14.25 -6.09 10.56
N GLY A 56 13.53 -5.25 11.30
CA GLY A 56 13.12 -5.50 12.68
C GLY A 56 11.92 -6.45 12.76
N PRO A 57 11.26 -6.53 13.93
CA PRO A 57 10.07 -7.36 14.08
C PRO A 57 8.94 -6.93 13.13
N PRO A 58 8.41 -7.82 12.27
CA PRO A 58 7.27 -7.55 11.39
C PRO A 58 6.07 -6.83 12.04
N SER A 59 5.75 -7.14 13.29
CA SER A 59 4.68 -6.47 14.04
C SER A 59 4.94 -4.97 14.25
N ASN A 60 6.20 -4.55 14.36
CA ASN A 60 6.56 -3.13 14.50
C ASN A 60 6.44 -2.40 13.15
N LEU A 61 6.83 -3.05 12.05
CA LEU A 61 6.62 -2.53 10.69
C LEU A 61 5.12 -2.28 10.45
N LEU A 62 4.27 -3.25 10.80
CA LEU A 62 2.82 -3.12 10.75
C LEU A 62 2.34 -1.89 11.52
N ALA A 63 2.77 -1.72 12.76
CA ALA A 63 2.32 -0.63 13.65
C ALA A 63 2.74 0.79 13.20
N LYS A 64 3.65 0.92 12.23
CA LYS A 64 4.29 2.19 11.86
C LYS A 64 4.24 2.55 10.37
N SER A 65 3.86 1.63 9.47
CA SER A 65 4.01 1.86 8.02
C SER A 65 2.98 2.79 7.36
N THR A 66 1.79 2.98 7.95
CA THR A 66 0.71 3.79 7.34
C THR A 66 0.30 4.99 8.17
N VAL A 67 1.18 5.46 9.04
CA VAL A 67 0.84 6.52 10.01
C VAL A 67 0.48 7.85 9.33
N ASP A 68 1.07 8.14 8.17
CA ASP A 68 0.84 9.38 7.42
C ASP A 68 -0.31 9.29 6.40
N ALA A 69 -0.91 8.10 6.23
CA ALA A 69 -1.94 7.89 5.21
C ALA A 69 -3.24 8.64 5.53
N ASP A 70 -3.63 8.69 6.81
CA ASP A 70 -4.79 9.47 7.25
C ASP A 70 -4.56 10.98 7.06
N GLU A 71 -3.35 11.49 7.32
CA GLU A 71 -2.99 12.89 7.09
C GLU A 71 -2.99 13.23 5.59
N THR A 72 -2.51 12.32 4.75
CA THR A 72 -2.57 12.49 3.29
C THR A 72 -4.01 12.54 2.78
N PHE A 73 -4.89 11.71 3.36
CA PHE A 73 -6.32 11.78 3.08
C PHE A 73 -6.94 13.10 3.53
N ASP A 74 -6.57 13.60 4.71
CA ASP A 74 -7.01 14.91 5.20
C ASP A 74 -6.56 16.04 4.25
N GLY A 75 -5.31 15.99 3.77
CA GLY A 75 -4.83 16.91 2.73
C GLY A 75 -5.64 16.85 1.44
N PHE A 76 -6.03 15.65 0.99
CA PHE A 76 -6.90 15.47 -0.18
C PHE A 76 -8.29 16.10 0.01
N VAL A 77 -8.97 15.80 1.13
CA VAL A 77 -10.32 16.34 1.38
C VAL A 77 -10.31 17.84 1.63
N ASP A 78 -9.27 18.36 2.28
CA ASP A 78 -9.09 19.80 2.50
C ASP A 78 -8.81 20.54 1.19
N ALA A 79 -7.96 19.97 0.31
CA ALA A 79 -7.71 20.53 -1.00
C ALA A 79 -8.99 20.56 -1.84
N CYS A 80 -9.79 19.50 -1.79
CA CYS A 80 -11.09 19.44 -2.45
C CYS A 80 -12.07 20.50 -1.92
N GLU A 81 -12.23 20.62 -0.60
CA GLU A 81 -13.10 21.63 0.03
C GLU A 81 -12.69 23.04 -0.40
N LYS A 82 -11.39 23.37 -0.33
CA LYS A 82 -10.86 24.68 -0.73
C LYS A 82 -11.03 24.98 -2.22
N ALA A 83 -10.98 23.95 -3.07
CA ALA A 83 -11.19 24.11 -4.50
C ALA A 83 -12.65 24.48 -4.84
N GLY A 84 -13.59 24.07 -3.99
CA GLY A 84 -15.02 24.36 -4.13
C GLY A 84 -15.72 23.51 -5.19
N PRO A 85 -17.06 23.59 -5.26
CA PRO A 85 -17.90 22.66 -6.03
C PRO A 85 -17.66 22.69 -7.54
N LEU A 86 -17.21 23.83 -8.07
CA LEU A 86 -16.90 23.99 -9.50
C LEU A 86 -15.63 23.23 -9.93
N LYS A 87 -14.73 22.93 -8.99
CA LYS A 87 -13.45 22.26 -9.26
C LYS A 87 -13.35 20.89 -8.60
N CYS A 88 -14.13 20.64 -7.56
CA CYS A 88 -14.19 19.36 -6.88
C CYS A 88 -15.66 18.99 -6.58
N PRO A 89 -16.22 17.95 -7.22
CA PRO A 89 -17.63 17.59 -7.04
C PRO A 89 -17.94 17.13 -5.61
N LEU A 90 -16.97 16.53 -4.93
CA LEU A 90 -17.13 16.08 -3.55
C LEU A 90 -17.40 17.27 -2.61
N ALA A 91 -16.97 18.48 -2.97
CA ALA A 91 -17.22 19.74 -2.26
C ALA A 91 -18.57 20.41 -2.60
N TYR A 92 -19.46 19.73 -3.34
CA TYR A 92 -20.85 20.19 -3.54
C TYR A 92 -21.58 20.46 -2.22
N THR A 93 -21.38 19.57 -1.24
CA THR A 93 -21.85 19.73 0.13
C THR A 93 -20.64 20.05 1.03
N ALA A 94 -20.76 21.02 1.94
CA ALA A 94 -19.68 21.38 2.85
C ALA A 94 -19.26 20.21 3.79
N GLN A 95 -18.14 20.37 4.50
CA GLN A 95 -17.61 19.38 5.45
C GLN A 95 -17.21 18.05 4.78
N VAL A 96 -16.50 18.13 3.64
CA VAL A 96 -16.03 16.98 2.84
C VAL A 96 -15.36 15.92 3.70
N GLY A 97 -14.35 16.29 4.49
CA GLY A 97 -13.60 15.32 5.30
C GLY A 97 -14.49 14.57 6.29
N LYS A 98 -15.37 15.28 7.01
CA LYS A 98 -16.30 14.68 7.97
C LYS A 98 -17.29 13.72 7.29
N ARG A 99 -17.88 14.13 6.17
CA ARG A 99 -18.85 13.32 5.43
C ARG A 99 -18.19 12.08 4.82
N ALA A 100 -17.01 12.22 4.23
CA ALA A 100 -16.27 11.10 3.66
C ALA A 100 -15.89 10.06 4.73
N ARG A 101 -15.42 10.51 5.91
CA ARG A 101 -15.12 9.62 7.04
C ARG A 101 -16.38 8.92 7.57
N ALA A 102 -17.50 9.65 7.71
CA ALA A 102 -18.77 9.07 8.16
C ALA A 102 -19.30 8.02 7.16
N PHE A 103 -19.20 8.31 5.85
CA PHE A 103 -19.57 7.39 4.79
C PHE A 103 -18.74 6.10 4.86
N LEU A 104 -17.41 6.20 4.93
CA LEU A 104 -16.52 5.03 5.05
C LEU A 104 -16.76 4.23 6.34
N ALA A 105 -17.15 4.89 7.43
CA ALA A 105 -17.51 4.22 8.68
C ALA A 105 -18.84 3.45 8.55
N GLY A 106 -19.86 4.04 7.90
CA GLY A 106 -21.14 3.37 7.66
C GLY A 106 -21.01 2.14 6.77
N MET A 107 -20.11 2.17 5.79
CA MET A 107 -19.84 1.04 4.89
C MET A 107 -19.29 -0.22 5.59
N VAL A 108 -18.81 -0.10 6.84
CA VAL A 108 -18.31 -1.26 7.60
C VAL A 108 -19.44 -2.23 7.93
N GLU A 109 -20.61 -1.72 8.30
CA GLU A 109 -21.78 -2.53 8.64
C GLU A 109 -22.75 -2.69 7.45
N SER A 110 -22.59 -1.87 6.41
CA SER A 110 -23.49 -1.85 5.25
C SER A 110 -22.69 -1.62 3.97
N PRO A 111 -22.10 -2.69 3.39
CA PRO A 111 -21.42 -2.58 2.09
C PRO A 111 -22.40 -2.14 1.00
N LEU A 112 -21.89 -1.50 -0.05
CA LEU A 112 -22.72 -0.97 -1.13
C LEU A 112 -22.97 -2.02 -2.19
N LEU A 113 -24.22 -2.13 -2.63
CA LEU A 113 -24.59 -2.80 -3.87
C LEU A 113 -24.64 -1.73 -4.97
N VAL A 114 -23.78 -1.86 -5.97
CA VAL A 114 -23.70 -0.92 -7.09
C VAL A 114 -23.97 -1.63 -8.41
N PRO A 115 -24.63 -0.99 -9.39
CA PRO A 115 -24.81 -1.58 -10.72
C PRO A 115 -23.45 -1.87 -11.38
N ALA A 116 -23.40 -2.96 -12.16
CA ALA A 116 -22.22 -3.41 -12.89
C ALA A 116 -22.65 -4.09 -14.21
N GLY A 117 -22.95 -3.28 -15.24
CA GLY A 117 -23.55 -3.79 -16.48
C GLY A 117 -24.95 -4.35 -16.22
N ASP A 118 -25.18 -5.61 -16.60
CA ASP A 118 -26.47 -6.30 -16.38
C ASP A 118 -26.60 -6.95 -14.99
N ASP A 119 -25.60 -6.77 -14.11
CA ASP A 119 -25.56 -7.33 -12.75
C ASP A 119 -25.22 -6.25 -11.69
N PHE A 120 -24.91 -6.67 -10.46
CA PHE A 120 -24.46 -5.82 -9.37
C PHE A 120 -23.12 -6.27 -8.78
N SER A 121 -22.35 -5.32 -8.27
CA SER A 121 -21.13 -5.57 -7.50
C SER A 121 -21.31 -5.15 -6.05
N VAL A 122 -20.69 -5.90 -5.14
CA VAL A 122 -20.60 -5.53 -3.72
C VAL A 122 -19.30 -4.76 -3.49
N LEU A 123 -19.39 -3.53 -3.02
CA LEU A 123 -18.24 -2.73 -2.60
C LEU A 123 -18.20 -2.63 -1.07
N THR A 124 -17.16 -3.19 -0.47
CA THR A 124 -16.92 -3.10 0.97
C THR A 124 -16.16 -1.82 1.34
N ALA A 125 -16.19 -1.46 2.63
CA ALA A 125 -15.33 -0.40 3.14
C ALA A 125 -13.82 -0.67 2.89
N ALA A 126 -13.40 -1.94 2.84
CA ALA A 126 -12.02 -2.30 2.55
C ALA A 126 -11.65 -1.99 1.09
N ASP A 127 -12.53 -2.31 0.13
CA ASP A 127 -12.31 -2.04 -1.29
C ASP A 127 -12.17 -0.55 -1.56
N VAL A 128 -13.08 0.26 -1.01
CA VAL A 128 -13.06 1.71 -1.18
C VAL A 128 -11.83 2.32 -0.51
N ARG A 129 -11.45 1.88 0.70
CA ARG A 129 -10.22 2.35 1.37
C ARG A 129 -8.96 1.96 0.62
N ALA A 130 -8.90 0.75 0.05
CA ALA A 130 -7.77 0.31 -0.77
C ALA A 130 -7.63 1.20 -2.01
N ASN A 131 -8.74 1.52 -2.69
CA ASN A 131 -8.75 2.40 -3.85
C ASN A 131 -8.31 3.84 -3.48
N ILE A 132 -8.83 4.39 -2.38
CA ILE A 132 -8.39 5.69 -1.85
C ILE A 132 -6.89 5.67 -1.61
N LEU A 133 -6.40 4.72 -0.80
CA LEU A 133 -4.99 4.64 -0.42
C LEU A 133 -4.08 4.54 -1.65
N ASN A 134 -4.43 3.70 -2.63
CA ASN A 134 -3.67 3.57 -3.87
C ASN A 134 -3.63 4.89 -4.67
N THR A 135 -4.75 5.60 -4.72
CA THR A 135 -4.85 6.87 -5.46
C THR A 135 -4.12 8.02 -4.75
N LEU A 136 -4.01 7.98 -3.42
CA LEU A 136 -3.30 9.01 -2.65
C LEU A 136 -1.81 9.08 -3.00
N TYR A 137 -1.19 7.98 -3.46
CA TYR A 137 0.19 7.99 -3.99
C TYR A 137 0.37 8.85 -5.24
N ARG A 138 -0.71 9.25 -5.92
CA ARG A 138 -0.68 9.92 -7.22
C ARG A 138 -1.55 11.19 -7.18
N PRO A 139 -1.02 12.33 -6.72
CA PRO A 139 -1.77 13.59 -6.64
C PRO A 139 -2.48 13.99 -7.94
N GLY A 140 -1.91 13.68 -9.10
CA GLY A 140 -2.55 13.91 -10.40
C GLY A 140 -3.87 13.15 -10.63
N GLN A 141 -4.17 12.13 -9.83
CA GLN A 141 -5.40 11.33 -9.89
C GLN A 141 -6.45 11.75 -8.84
N TRP A 142 -6.14 12.70 -7.96
CA TRP A 142 -7.02 13.09 -6.85
C TRP A 142 -8.37 13.65 -7.32
N LEU A 143 -8.43 14.38 -8.44
CA LEU A 143 -9.71 14.83 -8.98
C LEU A 143 -10.61 13.65 -9.36
N GLY A 144 -10.04 12.62 -10.00
CA GLY A 144 -10.75 11.39 -10.32
C GLY A 144 -11.26 10.67 -9.06
N LEU A 145 -10.46 10.67 -7.99
CA LEU A 145 -10.89 10.14 -6.68
C LEU A 145 -12.07 10.92 -6.11
N ALA A 146 -12.06 12.26 -6.20
CA ALA A 146 -13.16 13.08 -5.73
C ALA A 146 -14.46 12.84 -6.50
N HIS A 147 -14.39 12.70 -7.83
CA HIS A 147 -15.55 12.30 -8.64
C HIS A 147 -16.11 10.95 -8.19
N ARG A 148 -15.23 9.96 -8.01
CA ARG A 148 -15.63 8.61 -7.60
C ARG A 148 -16.29 8.61 -6.22
N LEU A 149 -15.67 9.22 -5.22
CA LEU A 149 -16.23 9.32 -3.86
C LEU A 149 -17.57 10.07 -3.87
N HIS A 150 -17.69 11.14 -4.65
CA HIS A 150 -18.96 11.85 -4.79
C HIS A 150 -20.05 10.93 -5.36
N SER A 151 -19.78 10.24 -6.48
CA SER A 151 -20.76 9.31 -7.08
C SER A 151 -21.15 8.16 -6.15
N LEU A 152 -20.19 7.63 -5.37
CA LEU A 152 -20.46 6.59 -4.37
C LEU A 152 -21.38 7.10 -3.26
N MET A 153 -21.15 8.33 -2.79
CA MET A 153 -21.94 8.95 -1.72
C MET A 153 -23.34 9.36 -2.18
N GLU A 154 -23.51 9.69 -3.46
CA GLU A 154 -24.80 10.04 -4.06
C GLU A 154 -25.55 8.80 -4.64
N GLY A 155 -24.95 7.60 -4.60
CA GLY A 155 -25.55 6.38 -5.14
C GLY A 155 -25.64 6.33 -6.67
N THR A 156 -24.80 7.08 -7.36
CA THR A 156 -24.75 7.18 -8.84
C THR A 156 -23.53 6.46 -9.44
N TYR A 157 -22.71 5.83 -8.61
CA TYR A 157 -21.56 5.06 -9.07
C TYR A 157 -21.98 3.76 -9.75
N GLU A 158 -21.40 3.49 -10.92
CA GLU A 158 -21.51 2.23 -11.64
C GLU A 158 -20.13 1.57 -11.68
N ALA A 159 -20.06 0.31 -11.24
CA ALA A 159 -18.84 -0.48 -11.28
C ALA A 159 -18.59 -1.03 -12.70
N SER A 160 -17.33 -1.30 -13.01
CA SER A 160 -16.99 -2.12 -14.16
C SER A 160 -17.59 -3.52 -13.98
N PRO A 161 -18.14 -4.14 -15.04
CA PRO A 161 -18.52 -5.55 -15.00
C PRO A 161 -17.34 -6.41 -14.54
N VAL A 162 -17.62 -7.38 -13.67
CA VAL A 162 -16.62 -8.33 -13.17
C VAL A 162 -16.78 -9.61 -13.96
N ASP A 163 -15.69 -10.12 -14.54
CA ASP A 163 -15.72 -11.43 -15.20
C ASP A 163 -15.99 -12.53 -14.15
N GLU A 164 -17.00 -13.38 -14.38
CA GLU A 164 -17.36 -14.50 -13.49
C GLU A 164 -16.28 -15.60 -13.43
N VAL A 165 -15.30 -15.55 -14.34
CA VAL A 165 -14.25 -16.56 -14.45
C VAL A 165 -13.07 -16.15 -13.57
N CYS A 166 -12.73 -17.01 -12.61
CA CYS A 166 -11.51 -16.87 -11.81
C CYS A 166 -10.30 -16.72 -12.76
N PRO A 167 -9.56 -15.59 -12.76
CA PRO A 167 -8.55 -15.31 -13.78
C PRO A 167 -7.25 -16.04 -13.46
N LEU A 168 -7.30 -17.37 -13.32
CA LEU A 168 -6.11 -18.21 -13.11
C LEU A 168 -5.11 -18.08 -14.28
N THR A 169 -5.55 -17.56 -15.42
CA THR A 169 -4.73 -17.31 -16.62
C THR A 169 -4.27 -15.86 -16.75
N ASP A 170 -4.75 -14.92 -15.93
CA ASP A 170 -4.21 -13.57 -15.93
C ASP A 170 -2.87 -13.56 -15.19
N SER A 171 -1.83 -13.08 -15.86
CA SER A 171 -0.50 -12.90 -15.28
C SER A 171 -0.50 -12.03 -14.01
N SER A 172 -1.52 -11.17 -13.82
CA SER A 172 -1.72 -10.41 -12.58
C SER A 172 -1.96 -11.30 -11.35
N TYR A 173 -2.40 -12.56 -11.55
CA TYR A 173 -2.63 -13.54 -10.48
C TYR A 173 -1.42 -14.42 -10.16
N LEU A 174 -0.32 -14.38 -10.95
CA LEU A 174 0.84 -15.26 -10.76
C LEU A 174 1.59 -15.03 -9.42
N GLY A 175 1.33 -13.93 -8.72
CA GLY A 175 1.84 -13.66 -7.37
C GLY A 175 0.80 -13.73 -6.24
N MET A 176 -0.49 -13.89 -6.57
CA MET A 176 -1.63 -13.84 -5.64
C MET A 176 -1.66 -12.63 -4.67
N GLY A 177 -0.98 -11.52 -4.98
CA GLY A 177 -0.86 -10.38 -4.06
C GLY A 177 -0.04 -10.66 -2.80
N MET A 178 0.79 -11.71 -2.80
CA MET A 178 1.57 -12.16 -1.65
C MET A 178 2.97 -11.55 -1.58
N GLU A 179 3.33 -10.66 -2.50
CA GLU A 179 4.66 -10.02 -2.56
C GLU A 179 4.98 -9.26 -1.27
N PHE A 180 4.11 -8.31 -0.88
CA PHE A 180 3.44 -8.31 0.43
C PHE A 180 4.16 -9.06 1.55
N SER A 181 3.64 -10.26 1.79
CA SER A 181 4.06 -11.12 2.86
C SER A 181 5.45 -11.74 2.65
N ILE A 182 5.86 -11.96 1.40
CA ILE A 182 7.16 -12.55 1.07
C ILE A 182 8.30 -11.64 1.53
N TYR A 183 8.23 -10.34 1.25
CA TYR A 183 9.30 -9.42 1.66
C TYR A 183 9.32 -9.24 3.18
N ILE A 184 8.14 -9.13 3.83
CA ILE A 184 8.05 -8.99 5.30
C ILE A 184 8.65 -10.22 5.98
N GLY A 185 8.24 -11.41 5.53
CA GLY A 185 8.66 -12.67 6.13
C GLY A 185 10.14 -12.97 5.91
N ASN A 186 10.68 -12.67 4.72
CA ASN A 186 12.08 -12.95 4.39
C ASN A 186 13.07 -11.96 4.99
N ASP A 187 12.70 -10.68 5.07
CA ASP A 187 13.65 -9.63 5.47
C ASP A 187 13.48 -9.21 6.95
N GLY A 188 12.32 -9.44 7.54
CA GLY A 188 12.02 -9.11 8.94
C GLY A 188 12.55 -10.13 9.96
N ASP A 189 12.80 -9.67 11.19
CA ASP A 189 13.15 -10.52 12.35
C ASP A 189 11.91 -11.28 12.84
N SER A 190 11.66 -12.42 12.20
CA SER A 190 10.56 -13.34 12.54
C SER A 190 10.92 -14.34 13.63
N GLU A 191 12.16 -14.33 14.15
CA GLU A 191 12.63 -15.31 15.14
C GLU A 191 12.14 -14.99 16.56
N ARG A 192 11.93 -13.72 16.86
CA ARG A 192 11.48 -13.26 18.18
C ARG A 192 9.96 -13.35 18.32
N ALA A 193 9.49 -13.61 19.54
CA ALA A 193 8.07 -13.51 19.86
C ALA A 193 7.56 -12.08 19.58
N GLN A 194 6.39 -11.96 18.96
CA GLN A 194 5.82 -10.69 18.53
C GLN A 194 4.41 -10.48 19.10
N ASP A 195 4.13 -9.24 19.54
CA ASP A 195 2.77 -8.82 19.91
C ASP A 195 2.00 -8.32 18.68
N TRP A 196 1.50 -9.27 17.88
CA TRP A 196 0.69 -8.99 16.69
C TRP A 196 -0.63 -8.26 17.02
N HIS A 197 -1.27 -8.59 18.15
CA HIS A 197 -2.53 -7.96 18.53
C HIS A 197 -2.34 -6.52 19.00
N GLY A 198 -1.27 -6.26 19.75
CA GLY A 198 -0.86 -4.90 20.11
C GLY A 198 -0.52 -4.06 18.89
N ALA A 199 0.23 -4.63 17.94
CA ALA A 199 0.56 -3.98 16.68
C ALA A 199 -0.69 -3.59 15.87
N LEU A 200 -1.68 -4.49 15.74
CA LEU A 200 -2.94 -4.22 15.05
C LEU A 200 -3.72 -3.08 15.73
N ARG A 201 -3.82 -3.09 17.06
CA ARG A 201 -4.47 -2.01 17.81
C ARG A 201 -3.77 -0.68 17.62
N GLU A 202 -2.44 -0.69 17.65
CA GLU A 202 -1.63 0.51 17.48
C GLU A 202 -1.75 1.09 16.06
N ALA A 203 -1.74 0.25 15.03
CA ALA A 203 -1.95 0.68 13.66
C ALA A 203 -3.32 1.36 13.48
N LYS A 204 -4.39 0.72 13.99
CA LYS A 204 -5.74 1.30 13.98
C LYS A 204 -5.83 2.61 14.77
N ARG A 205 -5.09 2.73 15.88
CA ARG A 205 -5.08 3.94 16.71
C ARG A 205 -4.38 5.10 15.99
N LYS A 206 -3.26 4.84 15.33
CA LYS A 206 -2.47 5.87 14.64
C LYS A 206 -3.08 6.30 13.30
N SER A 207 -3.62 5.35 12.55
CA SER A 207 -4.28 5.59 11.26
C SER A 207 -5.64 4.90 11.27
N PRO A 208 -6.70 5.57 11.75
CA PRO A 208 -8.04 4.99 11.85
C PRO A 208 -8.64 4.56 10.51
N LEU A 209 -8.33 5.26 9.41
CA LEU A 209 -8.79 4.86 8.09
C LEU A 209 -7.93 3.73 7.51
N PHE A 210 -6.61 3.89 7.48
CA PHE A 210 -5.74 3.02 6.67
C PHE A 210 -4.83 2.08 7.47
N GLY A 211 -4.74 2.22 8.79
CA GLY A 211 -3.91 1.39 9.67
C GLY A 211 -4.16 -0.09 9.51
N MET A 212 -5.43 -0.47 9.33
CA MET A 212 -5.80 -1.87 9.11
C MET A 212 -5.59 -2.35 7.67
N GLN A 213 -5.47 -1.44 6.69
CA GLN A 213 -5.30 -1.81 5.28
C GLN A 213 -3.92 -2.46 5.07
N PHE A 214 -2.84 -1.85 5.54
CA PHE A 214 -1.51 -2.44 5.44
C PHE A 214 -1.31 -3.61 6.42
N ALA A 215 -1.97 -3.54 7.57
CA ALA A 215 -1.94 -4.62 8.55
C ALA A 215 -2.60 -5.92 8.07
N SER A 216 -3.32 -5.91 6.95
CA SER A 216 -3.86 -7.12 6.33
C SER A 216 -2.79 -7.95 5.58
N TYR A 217 -1.66 -7.34 5.19
CA TYR A 217 -0.60 -8.02 4.42
C TYR A 217 0.47 -8.72 5.27
N ALA A 218 0.64 -8.28 6.52
CA ALA A 218 1.63 -8.79 7.45
C ALA A 218 1.27 -10.12 8.18
N PRO A 219 0.00 -10.50 8.42
CA PRO A 219 -0.37 -11.71 9.15
C PRO A 219 0.19 -13.01 8.58
N PRO A 220 0.33 -13.22 7.25
CA PRO A 220 0.99 -14.42 6.74
C PRO A 220 2.45 -14.55 7.21
N ALA A 221 3.14 -13.43 7.47
CA ALA A 221 4.51 -13.44 8.01
C ALA A 221 4.58 -14.02 9.45
N ARG A 222 3.48 -14.01 10.21
CA ARG A 222 3.39 -14.70 11.52
C ARG A 222 3.67 -16.20 11.40
N TYR A 223 3.33 -16.79 10.25
CA TYR A 223 3.47 -18.22 9.98
C TYR A 223 4.70 -18.53 9.12
N TRP A 224 5.55 -17.53 8.87
CA TRP A 224 6.76 -17.69 8.06
C TRP A 224 7.76 -18.59 8.78
N LYS A 225 8.03 -19.76 8.21
CA LYS A 225 8.95 -20.76 8.79
C LYS A 225 10.37 -20.66 8.24
N VAL A 226 10.55 -19.93 7.14
CA VAL A 226 11.85 -19.74 6.52
C VAL A 226 12.59 -18.67 7.30
N ARG A 227 13.78 -19.01 7.79
CA ARG A 227 14.61 -18.08 8.55
C ARG A 227 15.29 -17.10 7.61
N SER A 228 15.28 -15.82 7.94
CA SER A 228 16.20 -14.88 7.34
C SER A 228 17.61 -15.34 7.74
N ASN A 229 18.46 -15.66 6.78
CA ASN A 229 19.81 -16.15 7.06
C ASN A 229 20.74 -14.97 7.40
N THR A 230 20.29 -14.11 8.33
CA THR A 230 21.01 -12.93 8.83
C THR A 230 21.93 -13.26 10.01
N SER A 231 22.25 -14.55 10.18
CA SER A 231 23.29 -15.02 11.09
C SER A 231 24.59 -14.29 10.78
N LYS A 232 24.98 -13.41 11.71
CA LYS A 232 26.34 -12.89 11.84
C LYS A 232 27.32 -14.02 12.13
#